data_AF-A0A940RE19-F1
#
_entry.id   AF-A0A940RE19-F1
#
_cell.length_a   1.000
_cell.length_b   1.000
_cell.length_c   1.000
_cell.angle_alpha   90.00
_cell.angle_beta   90.00
_cell.angle_gamma   90.00
#
_symmetry.space_group_name_H-M   'P 1'
#
loop_
_entity.id
_entity.type
_entity.pdbx_description
1 polymer ?
#
loop_
_entity_poly.entity_id
_entity_poly.type
_entity_poly.pdbx_seq_one_letter_code
_entity_poly.pdbx_strand_id
1 'polypeptide(L)'
;MKLLLYLVILSAFYSCKDAHRQTVQNGPVIKGNHLVDSFGKVEFDTSTFKKLDCGLYINSSGIIAYKATDNSRKFDTVKPLDIYLTSVYNLDADSPGDDIREMRLVVDTTTFTVLAGGDFEDKTYVYRFTPMLDGGTIGMSKKEKRRD
;
A
#
# COMPACT_ATOMS: atom_id res chain seq x y z
N MET A 1 -42.20 37.04 -0.50
CA MET A 1 -41.00 36.66 0.29
C MET A 1 -41.02 35.17 0.58
N LYS A 2 -40.28 34.36 -0.17
CA LYS A 2 -39.87 33.01 0.23
C LYS A 2 -38.39 32.86 -0.10
N LEU A 3 -37.61 32.86 0.97
CA LEU A 3 -36.19 32.61 1.03
C LEU A 3 -35.98 31.12 0.73
N LEU A 4 -35.15 30.76 -0.25
CA LEU A 4 -34.56 29.42 -0.30
C LEU A 4 -33.10 29.54 -0.76
N LEU A 5 -32.31 29.73 0.28
CA LEU A 5 -30.87 29.60 0.37
C LEU A 5 -30.51 28.15 0.00
N TYR A 6 -29.88 27.92 -1.15
CA TYR A 6 -29.15 26.66 -1.38
C TYR A 6 -27.66 26.95 -1.20
N LEU A 7 -27.25 26.73 0.05
CA LEU A 7 -25.88 26.74 0.51
C LEU A 7 -25.15 25.52 -0.07
N VAL A 8 -23.96 25.79 -0.60
CA VAL A 8 -22.94 24.84 -1.07
C VAL A 8 -22.63 23.80 0.00
N ILE A 9 -22.65 22.50 -0.35
CA ILE A 9 -21.78 21.52 0.31
C ILE A 9 -21.03 20.75 -0.77
N LEU A 10 -19.81 21.22 -1.00
CA LEU A 10 -18.76 20.56 -1.75
C LEU A 10 -18.44 19.23 -1.04
N SER A 11 -18.95 18.10 -1.51
CA SER A 11 -18.55 16.78 -1.00
C SER A 11 -17.21 16.39 -1.61
N ALA A 12 -16.16 17.13 -1.25
CA ALA A 12 -14.78 16.72 -1.44
C ALA A 12 -14.38 15.84 -0.25
N PHE A 13 -14.87 14.59 -0.24
CA PHE A 13 -14.32 13.57 0.66
C PHE A 13 -13.00 13.06 0.09
N TYR A 14 -11.96 13.89 0.16
CA TYR A 14 -10.58 13.44 0.07
C TYR A 14 -10.09 13.22 1.50
N SER A 15 -10.17 11.98 1.98
CA SER A 15 -9.51 11.60 3.23
C SER A 15 -8.55 10.45 2.99
N CYS A 16 -7.26 10.79 2.98
CA CYS A 16 -6.27 10.03 3.73
C CYS A 16 -5.52 11.02 4.62
N LYS A 17 -6.24 11.57 5.60
CA LYS A 17 -5.64 12.40 6.63
C LYS A 17 -5.26 11.46 7.77
N ASP A 18 -3.98 11.13 7.85
CA ASP A 18 -3.22 10.56 8.99
C ASP A 18 -2.14 9.56 8.60
N ALA A 19 -1.79 9.43 7.31
CA ALA A 19 -0.42 9.08 6.96
C ALA A 19 0.44 10.33 7.24
N HIS A 20 0.89 10.46 8.49
CA HIS A 20 1.71 11.57 8.95
C HIS A 20 2.75 11.92 7.87
N ARG A 21 2.62 13.13 7.33
CA ARG A 21 3.53 13.74 6.36
C ARG A 21 4.93 13.80 6.99
N GLN A 22 5.70 12.73 6.88
CA GLN A 22 7.14 12.77 7.03
C GLN A 22 7.71 13.00 5.64
N THR A 23 8.17 14.21 5.42
CA THR A 23 9.03 14.60 4.31
C THR A 23 10.16 13.58 4.20
N VAL A 24 10.16 12.78 3.13
CA VAL A 24 11.30 11.93 2.78
C VAL A 24 12.44 12.86 2.42
N GLN A 25 13.28 13.19 3.41
CA GLN A 25 14.64 13.57 3.12
C GLN A 25 15.34 12.29 2.67
N ASN A 26 16.00 12.34 1.50
CA ASN A 26 16.88 11.29 1.03
C ASN A 26 17.85 10.91 2.16
N GLY A 27 17.56 9.78 2.79
CA GLY A 27 18.20 9.31 4.01
C GLY A 27 18.33 7.79 3.95
N PRO A 28 19.28 7.22 4.71
CA PRO A 28 19.81 5.89 4.49
C PRO A 28 18.72 4.83 4.61
N VAL A 29 18.88 3.74 3.83
CA VAL A 29 18.14 2.48 3.98
C VAL A 29 18.10 2.12 5.47
N ILE A 30 16.92 2.22 6.08
CA ILE A 30 16.76 2.00 7.51
C ILE A 30 16.82 0.49 7.74
N LYS A 31 17.97 -0.01 8.24
CA LYS A 31 18.04 -1.29 8.93
C LYS A 31 17.28 -1.18 10.26
N GLY A 32 15.97 -1.40 10.21
CA GLY A 32 15.10 -1.49 11.38
C GLY A 32 14.63 -2.92 11.57
N ASN A 33 15.25 -3.63 12.51
CA ASN A 33 14.78 -4.84 13.20
C ASN A 33 13.96 -5.88 12.41
N HIS A 34 14.67 -6.77 11.70
CA HIS A 34 14.45 -8.23 11.63
C HIS A 34 13.04 -8.83 11.40
N LEU A 35 12.08 -8.16 10.77
CA LEU A 35 10.76 -8.76 10.50
C LEU A 35 10.24 -8.58 9.07
N VAL A 36 11.03 -7.94 8.21
CA VAL A 36 10.74 -7.75 6.79
C VAL A 36 11.68 -8.66 6.01
N ASP A 37 11.15 -9.62 5.25
CA ASP A 37 11.98 -10.45 4.37
C ASP A 37 12.53 -9.63 3.16
N SER A 38 13.34 -10.26 2.31
CA SER A 38 13.89 -9.59 1.12
C SER A 38 12.83 -9.12 0.11
N PHE A 39 11.56 -9.53 0.28
CA PHE A 39 10.43 -9.19 -0.56
C PHE A 39 9.48 -8.19 0.09
N GLY A 40 9.83 -7.66 1.27
CA GLY A 40 8.96 -6.72 1.97
C GLY A 40 7.82 -7.38 2.73
N LYS A 41 7.90 -8.69 3.02
CA LYS A 41 6.84 -9.40 3.75
C LYS A 41 7.11 -9.38 5.24
N VAL A 42 6.04 -9.11 5.98
CA VAL A 42 6.05 -9.09 7.43
C VAL A 42 5.08 -10.14 7.96
N GLU A 43 5.63 -11.21 8.55
CA GLU A 43 4.89 -12.37 9.05
C GLU A 43 4.70 -12.38 10.58
N PHE A 44 5.56 -11.68 11.33
CA PHE A 44 5.62 -11.74 12.80
C PHE A 44 6.01 -10.41 13.45
N ASP A 45 5.46 -9.30 12.96
CA ASP A 45 5.69 -8.00 13.59
C ASP A 45 4.92 -7.86 14.89
N THR A 46 5.65 -7.62 15.99
CA THR A 46 5.05 -7.28 17.28
C THR A 46 4.42 -5.89 17.27
N SER A 47 4.73 -5.08 16.26
CA SER A 47 4.08 -3.80 16.01
C SER A 47 2.71 -4.02 15.38
N THR A 48 1.67 -3.46 16.03
CA THR A 48 0.29 -3.60 15.57
C THR A 48 0.05 -2.69 14.37
N PHE A 49 -0.21 -3.29 13.21
CA PHE A 49 -0.71 -2.57 12.03
C PHE A 49 -2.18 -2.15 12.22
N LYS A 50 -2.46 -0.87 11.96
CA LYS A 50 -3.81 -0.29 11.97
C LYS A 50 -4.26 -0.03 10.54
N LYS A 51 -5.50 -0.38 10.24
CA LYS A 51 -6.11 -0.11 8.93
C LYS A 51 -6.37 1.40 8.78
N LEU A 52 -5.95 1.96 7.65
CA LEU A 52 -6.26 3.30 7.19
C LEU A 52 -7.58 3.31 6.40
N ASP A 53 -8.20 4.48 6.28
CA ASP A 53 -9.45 4.66 5.52
C ASP A 53 -9.32 4.23 4.05
N CYS A 54 -8.14 4.46 3.43
CA CYS A 54 -7.86 4.05 2.05
C CYS A 54 -7.65 2.53 1.88
N GLY A 55 -7.75 1.74 2.95
CA GLY A 55 -7.63 0.28 2.92
C GLY A 55 -6.21 -0.27 3.12
N LEU A 56 -5.19 0.59 3.07
CA LEU A 56 -3.82 0.25 3.48
C LEU A 56 -3.72 0.15 5.00
N TYR A 57 -2.57 -0.31 5.49
CA TYR A 57 -2.27 -0.47 6.90
C TYR A 57 -1.02 0.32 7.26
N ILE A 58 -0.97 0.86 8.49
CA ILE A 58 0.18 1.57 9.01
C ILE A 58 0.52 1.07 10.42
N ASN A 59 1.80 0.92 10.74
CA ASN A 59 2.24 0.63 12.11
C ASN A 59 2.74 1.90 12.83
N SER A 60 3.12 1.77 14.10
CA SER A 60 3.62 2.89 14.92
C SER A 60 4.90 3.55 14.38
N SER A 61 5.65 2.87 13.52
CA SER A 61 6.87 3.36 12.88
C SER A 61 6.61 4.03 11.53
N GLY A 62 5.35 4.15 11.11
CA GLY A 62 4.97 4.75 9.82
C GLY A 62 5.21 3.83 8.62
N ILE A 63 5.42 2.53 8.84
CA ILE A 63 5.50 1.57 7.73
C ILE A 63 4.11 1.38 7.15
N ILE A 64 3.98 1.64 5.85
CA ILE A 64 2.75 1.42 5.09
C ILE A 64 2.78 0.01 4.50
N ALA A 65 1.65 -0.67 4.55
CA ALA A 65 1.52 -2.03 4.02
C ALA A 65 0.15 -2.31 3.39
N TYR A 66 0.13 -3.32 2.54
CA TYR A 66 -1.09 -4.02 2.13
C TYR A 66 -1.19 -5.34 2.88
N LYS A 67 -2.37 -5.63 3.44
CA LYS A 67 -2.61 -6.90 4.14
C LYS A 67 -2.96 -8.00 3.14
N ALA A 68 -2.22 -9.11 3.18
CA ALA A 68 -2.49 -10.32 2.41
C ALA A 68 -2.55 -11.55 3.33
N THR A 69 -2.79 -12.73 2.75
CA THR A 69 -2.89 -13.99 3.50
C THR A 69 -1.95 -15.04 2.93
N ASP A 70 -0.99 -15.48 3.74
CA ASP A 70 -0.15 -16.64 3.48
C ASP A 70 -0.95 -17.93 3.73
N ASN A 71 -1.16 -18.68 2.66
CA ASN A 71 -1.79 -19.99 2.60
C ASN A 71 -0.78 -21.13 2.39
N SER A 72 0.52 -20.87 2.29
CA SER A 72 1.55 -21.88 2.01
C SER A 72 1.65 -22.93 3.13
N ARG A 73 1.30 -22.54 4.36
CA ARG A 73 1.32 -23.40 5.55
C ARG A 73 0.05 -24.25 5.74
N LYS A 74 -0.91 -24.19 4.81
CA LYS A 74 -2.18 -24.95 4.90
C LYS A 74 -1.99 -26.47 5.01
N PHE A 75 -0.89 -27.00 4.50
CA PHE A 75 -0.63 -28.44 4.47
C PHE A 75 -0.24 -29.02 5.85
N ASP A 76 0.15 -28.17 6.80
CA ASP A 76 0.66 -28.59 8.12
C ASP A 76 -0.35 -28.41 9.27
N THR A 77 -1.66 -28.37 9.01
CA THR A 77 -2.73 -28.03 9.99
C THR A 77 -2.63 -26.63 10.60
N VAL A 78 -1.72 -25.80 10.11
CA VAL A 78 -1.56 -24.40 10.53
C VAL A 78 -2.58 -23.53 9.77
N LYS A 79 -3.31 -22.70 10.50
CA LYS A 79 -4.27 -21.75 9.91
C LYS A 79 -3.54 -20.78 8.97
N PRO A 80 -4.21 -20.27 7.91
CA PRO A 80 -3.66 -19.19 7.09
C PRO A 80 -3.17 -18.04 7.97
N LEU A 81 -2.03 -17.45 7.60
CA LEU A 81 -1.39 -16.37 8.34
C LEU A 81 -1.65 -15.04 7.63
N ASP A 82 -2.05 -14.03 8.40
CA ASP A 82 -2.08 -12.67 7.90
C ASP A 82 -0.64 -12.16 7.75
N ILE A 83 -0.31 -11.66 6.55
CA ILE A 83 0.98 -11.02 6.28
C ILE A 83 0.77 -9.59 5.80
N TYR A 84 1.79 -8.76 5.97
CA TYR A 84 1.77 -7.37 5.52
C TYR A 84 2.86 -7.17 4.47
N LEU A 85 2.46 -6.83 3.25
CA LEU A 85 3.35 -6.49 2.15
C LEU A 85 3.71 -5.01 2.26
N THR A 86 4.98 -4.71 2.54
CA THR A 86 5.48 -3.34 2.73
C THR A 86 6.23 -2.80 1.53
N SER A 87 6.36 -3.60 0.47
CA SER A 87 7.14 -3.27 -0.72
C SER A 87 6.35 -3.52 -2.00
N VAL A 88 6.73 -2.80 -3.05
CA VAL A 88 6.20 -2.93 -4.41
C VAL A 88 7.34 -3.13 -5.41
N TYR A 89 7.06 -3.88 -6.47
CA TYR A 89 7.98 -4.07 -7.59
C TYR A 89 7.67 -3.05 -8.67
N ASN A 90 8.66 -2.33 -9.17
CA ASN A 90 8.49 -1.53 -10.36
C ASN A 90 8.37 -2.43 -11.60
N LEU A 91 7.19 -2.49 -12.20
CA LEU A 91 6.91 -3.26 -13.41
C LEU A 91 7.49 -2.61 -14.67
N ASP A 92 7.82 -1.32 -14.60
CA ASP A 92 8.43 -0.58 -15.71
C ASP A 92 9.96 -0.72 -15.74
N ALA A 93 10.56 -1.46 -14.80
CA ALA A 93 12.00 -1.72 -14.76
C ALA A 93 12.41 -2.79 -15.79
N ASP A 94 13.63 -2.66 -16.34
CA ASP A 94 14.16 -3.55 -17.38
C ASP A 94 14.28 -5.02 -16.95
N SER A 95 14.28 -5.29 -15.63
CA SER A 95 14.34 -6.63 -15.05
C SER A 95 13.40 -6.75 -13.85
N PRO A 96 12.59 -7.83 -13.79
CA PRO A 96 11.68 -8.07 -12.66
C PRO A 96 12.49 -8.37 -11.39
N GLY A 97 12.43 -7.44 -10.43
CA GLY A 97 13.10 -7.56 -9.13
C GLY A 97 14.24 -6.58 -8.88
N ASP A 98 14.70 -5.86 -9.93
CA ASP A 98 15.82 -4.92 -9.80
C ASP A 98 15.43 -3.59 -9.11
N ASP A 99 14.13 -3.32 -8.97
CA ASP A 99 13.60 -2.11 -8.37
C ASP A 99 12.41 -2.41 -7.44
N ILE A 100 12.74 -2.97 -6.27
CA ILE A 100 11.81 -3.14 -5.14
C ILE A 100 11.84 -1.87 -4.30
N ARG A 101 10.67 -1.28 -4.04
CA ARG A 101 10.54 -0.03 -3.28
C ARG A 101 9.60 -0.20 -2.10
N GLU A 102 9.95 0.39 -0.96
CA GLU A 102 9.05 0.44 0.18
C GLU A 102 7.80 1.27 -0.15
N MET A 103 6.62 0.76 0.18
CA MET A 103 5.33 1.41 -0.09
C MET A 103 5.27 2.82 0.49
N ARG A 104 5.82 3.03 1.71
CA ARG A 104 5.82 4.35 2.36
C ARG A 104 6.54 5.45 1.55
N LEU A 105 7.44 5.07 0.64
CA LEU A 105 8.24 6.00 -0.16
C LEU A 105 7.60 6.34 -1.50
N VAL A 106 6.68 5.50 -2.00
CA VAL A 106 6.14 5.61 -3.36
C VAL A 106 4.63 5.78 -3.41
N VAL A 107 3.90 5.26 -2.41
CA VAL A 107 2.44 5.31 -2.37
C VAL A 107 1.99 6.65 -1.84
N ASP A 108 1.27 7.41 -2.66
CA ASP A 108 0.52 8.57 -2.21
C ASP A 108 -0.79 8.14 -1.56
N THR A 109 -0.71 7.84 -0.27
CA THR A 109 -1.86 7.46 0.55
C THR A 109 -3.03 8.42 0.45
N THR A 110 -2.81 9.73 0.22
CA THR A 110 -3.87 10.76 0.12
C THR A 110 -4.77 10.61 -1.09
N THR A 111 -4.26 9.99 -2.14
CA THR A 111 -4.97 9.74 -3.40
C THR A 111 -5.16 8.25 -3.68
N PHE A 112 -4.69 7.39 -2.78
CA PHE A 112 -4.75 5.96 -2.93
C PHE A 112 -6.20 5.47 -2.90
N THR A 113 -6.56 4.70 -3.92
CA THR A 113 -7.90 4.18 -4.14
C THR A 113 -7.79 2.70 -4.46
N VAL A 114 -8.57 1.89 -3.74
CA VAL A 114 -8.73 0.47 -4.06
C VAL A 114 -9.67 0.35 -5.25
N LEU A 115 -9.21 -0.31 -6.31
CA LEU A 115 -10.03 -0.67 -7.46
C LEU A 115 -10.55 -2.11 -7.30
N ALA A 116 -11.26 -2.60 -8.30
CA ALA A 116 -11.72 -3.99 -8.32
C ALA A 116 -10.57 -4.96 -8.65
N GLY A 117 -10.73 -6.24 -8.28
CA GLY A 117 -9.88 -7.32 -8.78
C GLY A 117 -8.43 -7.34 -8.27
N GLY A 118 -8.12 -6.62 -7.20
CA GLY A 118 -6.74 -6.51 -6.68
C GLY A 118 -5.90 -5.45 -7.39
N ASP A 119 -6.53 -4.57 -8.18
CA ASP A 119 -5.89 -3.36 -8.68
C ASP A 119 -6.13 -2.19 -7.71
N PHE A 120 -5.18 -1.26 -7.69
CA PHE A 120 -5.22 -0.03 -6.89
C PHE A 120 -4.59 1.09 -7.68
N GLU A 121 -4.83 2.33 -7.29
CA GLU A 121 -4.15 3.46 -7.90
C GLU A 121 -3.96 4.62 -6.93
N ASP A 122 -2.97 5.46 -7.20
CA ASP A 122 -2.88 6.79 -6.63
C ASP A 122 -2.77 7.83 -7.76
N LYS A 123 -2.46 9.09 -7.46
CA LYS A 123 -2.35 10.14 -8.50
C LYS A 123 -1.27 9.86 -9.56
N THR A 124 -0.30 9.00 -9.28
CA THR A 124 0.92 8.79 -10.08
C THR A 124 0.98 7.38 -10.68
N TYR A 125 0.58 6.37 -9.91
CA TYR A 125 0.82 4.97 -10.21
C TYR A 125 -0.46 4.13 -10.20
N VAL A 126 -0.41 3.02 -10.92
CA VAL A 126 -1.33 1.88 -10.79
C VAL A 126 -0.55 0.76 -10.10
N TYR A 127 -1.19 0.13 -9.13
CA TYR A 127 -0.68 -1.01 -8.39
C TYR A 127 -1.52 -2.25 -8.69
N ARG A 128 -0.89 -3.41 -8.77
CA ARG A 128 -1.57 -4.70 -8.98
C ARG A 128 -1.07 -5.72 -7.99
N PHE A 129 -1.99 -6.28 -7.21
CA PHE A 129 -1.72 -7.42 -6.35
C PHE A 129 -1.79 -8.73 -7.15
N THR A 130 -0.71 -9.50 -7.11
CA THR A 130 -0.63 -10.85 -7.67
C THR A 130 -0.68 -11.85 -6.53
N PRO A 131 -1.82 -12.53 -6.29
CA PRO A 131 -1.94 -13.50 -5.21
C PRO A 131 -1.09 -14.74 -5.47
N MET A 132 -0.43 -15.24 -4.43
CA MET A 132 0.32 -16.51 -4.43
C MET A 132 0.06 -17.27 -3.14
N LEU A 133 0.49 -18.53 -3.06
CA LEU A 133 0.34 -19.33 -1.85
C LEU A 133 0.98 -18.66 -0.63
N ASP A 134 2.13 -18.02 -0.81
CA ASP A 134 2.89 -17.33 0.24
C ASP A 134 2.41 -15.88 0.49
N GLY A 135 1.18 -15.55 0.07
CA GLY A 135 0.56 -14.23 0.24
C GLY A 135 0.86 -13.20 -0.85
N GLY A 136 1.65 -13.54 -1.88
CA GLY A 136 1.71 -12.76 -3.12
C GLY A 136 2.66 -11.57 -3.12
N THR A 137 2.53 -10.73 -4.15
CA THR A 137 3.35 -9.52 -4.38
C THR A 137 2.50 -8.38 -4.95
N ILE A 138 3.01 -7.14 -4.86
CA ILE A 138 2.38 -5.97 -5.48
C ILE A 138 3.32 -5.38 -6.53
N GLY A 139 2.87 -5.33 -7.78
CA GLY A 139 3.54 -4.58 -8.85
C GLY A 139 3.03 -3.14 -8.91
N MET A 140 3.87 -2.22 -9.37
CA MET A 140 3.59 -0.81 -9.58
C MET A 140 4.01 -0.43 -11.01
N SER A 141 3.18 0.32 -11.72
CA SER A 141 3.48 0.90 -13.02
C SER A 141 3.02 2.35 -13.07
N LYS A 142 3.68 3.19 -13.85
CA LYS A 142 3.29 4.59 -13.99
C LYS A 142 1.99 4.69 -14.78
N LYS A 143 1.07 5.57 -14.35
CA LYS A 143 -0.12 5.87 -15.15
C LYS A 143 0.31 6.43 -16.51
N GLU A 144 -0.08 5.75 -17.58
CA GLU A 144 0.08 6.31 -18.92
C GLU A 144 -0.73 7.60 -19.01
N LYS A 145 -0.07 8.68 -19.42
CA LYS A 145 -0.76 9.95 -19.68
C LYS A 145 -1.67 9.71 -20.89
N ARG A 146 -2.99 9.67 -20.68
CA ARG A 146 -3.94 9.66 -21.80
C ARG A 146 -3.60 10.86 -22.68
N ARG A 147 -3.20 10.59 -23.93
CA ARG A 147 -3.03 11.61 -24.95
C ARG A 147 -4.44 11.98 -25.38
N ASP A 148 -4.96 13.05 -24.78
CA ASP A 148 -6.16 13.73 -25.25
C ASP A 148 -5.88 14.47 -26.57
#